data_AF-A0A7W0VKP4-F1
#
_entry.id   AF-A0A7W0VKP4-F1
#
_cell.length_a   1.000
_cell.length_b   1.000
_cell.length_c   1.000
_cell.angle_alpha   90.00
_cell.angle_beta   90.00
_cell.angle_gamma   90.00
#
_symmetry.space_group_name_H-M   'P 1'
#
loop_
_entity.id
_entity.type
_entity.pdbx_description
1 polymer ?
#
loop_
_entity_poly.entity_id
_entity_poly.type
_entity_poly.pdbx_seq_one_letter_code
_entity_poly.pdbx_strand_id
1 'polypeptide(L)'
;MNAVVHMAALLPPPTVRRLAALRANRFDPRATPLVIGALDVAEATERVIARWADDLCGLLNAMTRGELAALATALRIDPRGRSPELRQNVWERGAELERNGVELPPGVQPRPIVLGGHLVIQAPARGLSPPSEAWPRPVPPERGAAPPAEEPESLDELLAAADRLLGVRLGPRGRDKGAWGVRAAALLGIVEHGRDEPDWRGDVEVKTVPVARETSGHWGVVEDPAIAMVGEGGLSKLQRTLWLARATLGDDATIVSWYLLDWDPEVARLARRYLHERPKGPAGTLGRGMYLSKRFFADAGLLSALNGATP
;
A
#
# COMPACT_ATOMS: atom_id res chain seq x y z
N MET A 1 -26.28 7.46 -10.98
CA MET A 1 -26.91 6.57 -9.97
C MET A 1 -25.82 6.16 -8.99
N ASN A 2 -26.02 6.23 -7.68
CA ASN A 2 -24.98 5.81 -6.72
C ASN A 2 -24.81 4.29 -6.76
N ALA A 3 -23.59 3.79 -6.99
CA ALA A 3 -23.34 2.37 -7.18
C ALA A 3 -23.63 1.56 -5.92
N VAL A 4 -23.29 2.08 -4.74
CA VAL A 4 -23.51 1.41 -3.46
C VAL A 4 -24.99 1.27 -3.15
N VAL A 5 -25.79 2.32 -3.37
CA VAL A 5 -27.26 2.25 -3.23
C VAL A 5 -27.84 1.17 -4.14
N HIS A 6 -27.43 1.16 -5.41
CA HIS A 6 -27.90 0.17 -6.38
C HIS A 6 -27.50 -1.26 -5.98
N MET A 7 -26.23 -1.47 -5.63
CA MET A 7 -25.72 -2.78 -5.26
C MET A 7 -26.31 -3.28 -3.95
N ALA A 8 -26.50 -2.43 -2.95
CA ALA A 8 -27.13 -2.81 -1.68
C ALA A 8 -28.53 -3.38 -1.89
N ALA A 9 -29.30 -2.84 -2.83
CA ALA A 9 -30.63 -3.35 -3.19
C ALA A 9 -30.60 -4.73 -3.91
N LEU A 10 -29.47 -5.10 -4.51
CA LEU A 10 -29.27 -6.39 -5.18
C LEU A 10 -28.73 -7.49 -4.25
N LEU A 11 -28.25 -7.13 -3.07
CA LEU A 11 -27.63 -8.08 -2.15
C LEU A 11 -28.67 -8.97 -1.46
N PRO A 12 -28.38 -10.27 -1.24
CA PRO A 12 -29.24 -11.14 -0.44
C PRO A 12 -29.43 -10.60 1.00
N PRO A 13 -30.60 -10.74 1.61
CA PRO A 13 -30.86 -10.25 2.97
C PRO A 13 -29.83 -10.71 4.03
N PRO A 14 -29.32 -11.96 4.02
CA PRO A 14 -28.27 -12.37 4.96
C PRO A 14 -26.97 -11.58 4.79
N THR A 15 -26.60 -11.26 3.55
CA THR A 15 -25.39 -10.49 3.23
C THR A 15 -25.51 -9.04 3.71
N VAL A 16 -26.63 -8.38 3.45
CA VAL A 16 -26.87 -7.00 3.89
C VAL A 16 -26.81 -6.89 5.41
N ARG A 17 -27.48 -7.79 6.13
CA ARG A 17 -27.45 -7.83 7.60
C ARG A 17 -26.04 -8.04 8.14
N ARG A 18 -25.26 -8.95 7.55
CA ARG A 18 -23.87 -9.19 7.95
C ARG A 18 -23.01 -7.95 7.76
N LEU A 19 -23.10 -7.30 6.60
CA LEU A 19 -22.35 -6.08 6.30
C LEU A 19 -22.74 -4.94 7.26
N ALA A 20 -24.03 -4.74 7.51
CA ALA A 20 -24.54 -3.75 8.47
C ALA A 20 -24.01 -3.96 9.90
N ALA A 21 -23.79 -5.22 10.31
CA ALA A 21 -23.29 -5.60 11.62
C ALA A 21 -21.75 -5.53 11.76
N LEU A 22 -21.00 -5.29 10.67
CA LEU A 22 -19.53 -5.21 10.75
C LEU A 22 -19.11 -4.05 11.65
N ARG A 23 -18.25 -4.32 12.64
CA ARG A 23 -17.65 -3.26 13.45
C ARG A 23 -16.81 -2.33 12.58
N ALA A 24 -16.92 -1.04 12.84
CA ALA A 24 -15.98 -0.08 12.30
C ALA A 24 -14.63 -0.21 13.02
N ASN A 25 -13.53 -0.04 12.28
CA ASN A 25 -12.22 0.00 12.90
C ASN A 25 -12.14 1.24 13.81
N ARG A 26 -11.40 1.15 14.93
CA ARG A 26 -11.24 2.24 15.93
C ARG A 26 -10.77 3.59 15.38
N PHE A 27 -10.29 3.63 14.14
CA PHE A 27 -9.78 4.81 13.44
C PHE A 27 -10.66 5.23 12.26
N ASP A 28 -11.84 4.64 12.13
CA ASP A 28 -12.82 5.01 11.12
C ASP A 28 -13.72 6.12 11.69
N PRO A 29 -13.63 7.37 11.20
CA PRO A 29 -14.50 8.45 11.65
C PRO A 29 -15.98 8.19 11.31
N ARG A 30 -16.27 7.23 10.41
CA ARG A 30 -17.62 6.76 10.06
C ARG A 30 -18.07 5.59 10.93
N ALA A 31 -17.47 5.43 12.11
CA ALA A 31 -17.80 4.32 12.99
C ALA A 31 -19.24 4.38 13.49
N THR A 32 -20.09 3.51 12.94
CA THR A 32 -21.47 3.35 13.40
C THR A 32 -21.52 2.62 14.75
N PRO A 33 -22.46 2.96 15.66
CA PRO A 33 -22.62 2.34 16.97
C PRO A 33 -22.73 0.82 16.91
N LEU A 34 -22.29 0.10 17.96
CA LEU A 34 -22.46 -1.35 18.02
C LEU A 34 -23.93 -1.75 17.84
N VAL A 35 -24.20 -2.72 16.96
CA VAL A 35 -25.55 -3.29 16.81
C VAL A 35 -25.81 -4.25 17.97
N ILE A 36 -26.90 -4.01 18.70
CA ILE A 36 -27.42 -4.92 19.73
C ILE A 36 -28.76 -5.43 19.21
N GLY A 37 -28.85 -6.73 18.89
CA GLY A 37 -30.07 -7.35 18.36
C GLY A 37 -30.04 -7.62 16.85
N ALA A 38 -31.15 -8.16 16.33
CA ALA A 38 -31.30 -8.47 14.91
C ALA A 38 -31.85 -7.25 14.15
N LEU A 39 -31.20 -6.89 13.05
CA LEU A 39 -31.68 -5.82 12.14
C LEU A 39 -32.67 -6.40 11.13
N ASP A 40 -33.75 -5.66 10.85
CA ASP A 40 -34.56 -5.95 9.67
C ASP A 40 -33.78 -5.62 8.37
N VAL A 41 -34.32 -6.01 7.21
CA VAL A 41 -33.59 -5.84 5.93
C VAL A 41 -33.50 -4.38 5.51
N ALA A 42 -34.55 -3.58 5.76
CA ALA A 42 -34.58 -2.18 5.37
C ALA A 42 -33.59 -1.39 6.22
N GLU A 43 -33.62 -1.56 7.55
CA GLU A 43 -32.67 -0.98 8.49
C GLU A 43 -31.23 -1.36 8.16
N ALA A 44 -30.99 -2.64 7.85
CA ALA A 44 -29.67 -3.10 7.46
C ALA A 44 -29.20 -2.46 6.15
N THR A 45 -30.10 -2.29 5.17
CA THR A 45 -29.79 -1.65 3.87
C THR A 45 -29.42 -0.19 4.05
N GLU A 46 -30.24 0.57 4.78
CA GLU A 46 -29.98 1.98 5.08
C GLU A 46 -28.63 2.16 5.78
N ARG A 47 -28.31 1.26 6.70
CA ARG A 47 -27.03 1.29 7.42
C ARG A 47 -25.83 0.96 6.55
N VAL A 48 -25.95 0.00 5.62
CA VAL A 48 -24.91 -0.25 4.61
C VAL A 48 -24.70 0.99 3.75
N ILE A 49 -25.78 1.60 3.25
CA ILE A 49 -25.71 2.81 2.43
C ILE A 49 -25.06 3.96 3.21
N ALA A 50 -25.56 4.28 4.41
CA ALA A 50 -25.03 5.36 5.24
C ALA A 50 -23.53 5.22 5.52
N ARG A 51 -23.01 3.99 5.60
CA ARG A 51 -21.60 3.74 5.84
C ARG A 51 -20.73 3.87 4.59
N TRP A 52 -21.20 3.34 3.47
CA TRP A 52 -20.38 3.12 2.28
C TRP A 52 -20.82 3.89 1.04
N ALA A 53 -21.85 4.76 1.09
CA ALA A 53 -22.35 5.47 -0.09
C ALA A 53 -21.25 6.14 -0.93
N ASP A 54 -20.20 6.63 -0.26
CA ASP A 54 -19.04 7.29 -0.88
C ASP A 54 -17.77 6.41 -0.89
N ASP A 55 -17.89 5.10 -0.63
CA ASP A 55 -16.76 4.16 -0.52
C ASP A 55 -17.14 2.77 -1.03
N LEU A 56 -17.38 2.66 -2.34
CA LEU A 56 -17.62 1.39 -3.02
C LEU A 56 -16.45 0.40 -2.79
N CYS A 57 -15.21 0.88 -2.80
CA CYS A 57 -14.03 0.05 -2.51
C CYS A 57 -14.13 -0.61 -1.14
N GLY A 58 -14.49 0.17 -0.10
CA GLY A 58 -14.69 -0.29 1.26
C GLY A 58 -15.77 -1.36 1.36
N LEU A 59 -16.91 -1.16 0.70
CA LEU A 59 -18.00 -2.15 0.65
C LEU A 59 -17.51 -3.48 0.04
N LEU A 60 -16.91 -3.43 -1.15
CA LEU A 60 -16.45 -4.63 -1.87
C LEU A 60 -15.31 -5.35 -1.12
N ASN A 61 -14.47 -4.61 -0.41
CA ASN A 61 -13.43 -5.16 0.45
C ASN A 61 -13.99 -5.88 1.68
N ALA A 62 -15.16 -5.49 2.18
CA ALA A 62 -15.83 -6.10 3.31
C ALA A 62 -16.62 -7.37 2.96
N MET A 63 -16.83 -7.63 1.67
CA MET A 63 -17.51 -8.81 1.16
C MET A 63 -16.59 -10.03 1.08
N THR A 64 -17.15 -11.19 1.40
CA THR A 64 -16.54 -12.50 1.16
C THR A 64 -16.59 -12.86 -0.33
N ARG A 65 -15.87 -13.89 -0.75
CA ARG A 65 -15.91 -14.38 -2.14
C ARG A 65 -17.33 -14.74 -2.58
N GLY A 66 -18.06 -15.49 -1.75
CA GLY A 66 -19.40 -15.97 -2.09
C GLY A 66 -20.39 -14.82 -2.29
N GLU A 67 -20.29 -13.78 -1.47
CA GLU A 67 -21.13 -12.59 -1.60
C GLU A 67 -20.77 -11.76 -2.83
N LEU A 68 -19.48 -11.65 -3.15
CA LEU A 68 -19.02 -11.01 -4.39
C LEU A 68 -19.53 -11.77 -5.63
N ALA A 69 -19.51 -13.11 -5.60
CA ALA A 69 -20.03 -13.93 -6.70
C ALA A 69 -21.56 -13.77 -6.86
N ALA A 70 -22.31 -13.68 -5.76
CA ALA A 70 -23.74 -13.42 -5.79
C ALA A 70 -24.06 -12.04 -6.39
N LEU A 71 -23.34 -11.00 -5.95
CA LEU A 71 -23.49 -9.66 -6.51
C LEU A 71 -23.06 -9.59 -7.98
N ALA A 72 -21.96 -10.23 -8.35
CA ALA A 72 -21.49 -10.33 -9.73
C ALA A 72 -22.57 -10.97 -10.62
N THR A 73 -23.21 -12.05 -10.16
CA THR A 73 -24.32 -12.70 -10.88
C THR A 73 -25.50 -11.74 -11.09
N ALA A 74 -25.91 -11.01 -10.04
CA ALA A 74 -26.98 -10.02 -10.14
C ALA A 74 -26.66 -8.87 -11.11
N LEU A 75 -25.37 -8.51 -11.20
CA LEU A 75 -24.86 -7.49 -12.11
C LEU A 75 -24.51 -8.01 -13.52
N ARG A 76 -24.75 -9.31 -13.79
CA ARG A 76 -24.43 -10.00 -15.06
C ARG A 76 -22.93 -10.01 -15.41
N ILE A 77 -22.08 -10.12 -14.39
CA ILE A 77 -20.64 -10.32 -14.50
C ILE A 77 -20.35 -11.82 -14.29
N ASP A 78 -19.32 -12.37 -14.97
CA ASP A 78 -18.91 -13.77 -14.73
C ASP A 78 -18.54 -13.98 -13.25
N PRO A 79 -19.27 -14.82 -12.49
CA PRO A 79 -18.97 -15.05 -11.08
C PRO A 79 -17.77 -15.99 -10.88
N ARG A 80 -17.22 -16.56 -11.96
CA ARG A 80 -16.06 -17.46 -11.93
C ARG A 80 -14.79 -16.62 -11.89
N GLY A 81 -14.37 -16.29 -10.68
CA GLY A 81 -13.11 -15.61 -10.44
C GLY A 81 -12.63 -15.83 -9.01
N ARG A 82 -11.39 -15.42 -8.76
CA ARG A 82 -10.88 -15.24 -7.39
C ARG A 82 -11.43 -13.93 -6.83
N SER A 83 -11.50 -13.82 -5.50
CA SER A 83 -12.05 -12.63 -4.82
C SER A 83 -11.49 -11.29 -5.34
N PRO A 84 -10.18 -11.13 -5.61
CA PRO A 84 -9.65 -9.86 -6.07
C PRO A 84 -10.14 -9.49 -7.49
N GLU A 85 -10.23 -10.48 -8.39
CA GLU A 85 -10.77 -10.30 -9.75
C GLU A 85 -12.24 -9.90 -9.69
N LEU A 86 -13.04 -10.59 -8.84
CA LEU A 86 -14.44 -10.25 -8.65
C LEU A 86 -14.63 -8.84 -8.10
N ARG A 87 -13.81 -8.41 -7.13
CA ARG A 87 -13.86 -7.04 -6.61
C ARG A 87 -13.60 -6.02 -7.71
N GLN A 88 -12.56 -6.23 -8.51
CA GLN A 88 -12.20 -5.33 -9.60
C GLN A 88 -13.34 -5.22 -10.62
N ASN A 89 -13.87 -6.35 -11.10
CA ASN A 89 -14.93 -6.36 -12.10
C ASN A 89 -16.24 -5.73 -11.57
N VAL A 90 -16.61 -6.02 -10.31
CA VAL A 90 -17.80 -5.41 -9.69
C VAL A 90 -17.61 -3.91 -9.49
N TRP A 91 -16.40 -3.47 -9.10
CA TRP A 91 -16.09 -2.04 -9.00
C TRP A 91 -16.22 -1.36 -10.36
N GLU A 92 -15.67 -1.94 -11.42
CA GLU A 92 -15.74 -1.39 -12.78
C GLU A 92 -17.19 -1.22 -13.23
N ARG A 93 -18.03 -2.22 -12.97
CA ARG A 93 -19.46 -2.12 -13.25
C ARG A 93 -20.15 -1.04 -12.42
N GLY A 94 -19.80 -0.89 -11.14
CA GLY A 94 -20.31 0.20 -10.30
C GLY A 94 -19.90 1.57 -10.83
N ALA A 95 -18.64 1.72 -11.23
CA ALA A 95 -18.11 2.94 -11.80
C ALA A 95 -18.85 3.34 -13.09
N GLU A 96 -19.13 2.37 -13.98
CA GLU A 96 -19.96 2.57 -15.18
C GLU A 96 -21.38 3.07 -14.85
N LEU A 97 -22.02 2.47 -13.83
CA LEU A 97 -23.37 2.86 -13.39
C LEU A 97 -23.40 4.29 -12.85
N GLU A 98 -22.34 4.73 -12.18
CA GLU A 98 -22.19 6.10 -11.69
C GLU A 98 -21.98 7.09 -12.83
N ARG A 99 -21.12 6.73 -13.78
CA ARG A 99 -20.84 7.54 -14.98
C ARG A 99 -22.07 7.75 -15.86
N ASN A 100 -22.98 6.77 -15.92
CA ASN A 100 -24.20 6.85 -16.72
C ASN A 100 -23.93 7.29 -18.19
N GLY A 101 -22.87 6.75 -18.79
CA GLY A 101 -22.45 7.07 -20.16
C GLY A 101 -21.61 8.35 -20.32
N VAL A 102 -21.33 9.08 -19.23
CA VAL A 102 -20.44 10.24 -19.24
C VAL A 102 -18.99 9.79 -19.06
N GLU A 103 -18.10 10.25 -19.92
CA GLU A 103 -16.66 10.09 -19.71
C GLU A 103 -16.20 11.05 -18.60
N LEU A 104 -15.66 10.50 -17.52
CA LEU A 104 -15.16 11.27 -16.39
C LEU A 104 -13.63 11.28 -16.41
N PRO A 105 -12.99 12.42 -16.10
CA PRO A 105 -11.55 12.43 -15.97
C PRO A 105 -11.11 11.56 -14.78
N PRO A 106 -9.90 10.97 -14.87
CA PRO A 106 -9.30 10.13 -13.81
C PRO A 106 -9.44 10.66 -12.39
N GLY A 107 -9.24 11.98 -12.21
CA GLY A 107 -9.27 12.63 -10.91
C GLY A 107 -10.66 12.70 -10.26
N VAL A 108 -11.74 12.50 -11.02
CA VAL A 108 -13.12 12.53 -10.51
C VAL A 108 -13.57 11.14 -10.06
N GLN A 109 -13.12 10.09 -10.73
CA GLN A 109 -13.45 8.70 -10.38
C GLN A 109 -12.19 7.84 -10.45
N PRO A 110 -11.29 7.94 -9.44
CA PRO A 110 -10.01 7.26 -9.48
C PRO A 110 -10.18 5.75 -9.50
N ARG A 111 -9.47 5.07 -10.41
CA ARG A 111 -9.53 3.62 -10.53
C ARG A 111 -8.69 2.96 -9.41
N PRO A 112 -9.27 2.05 -8.60
CA PRO A 112 -8.50 1.32 -7.61
C PRO A 112 -7.59 0.30 -8.27
N ILE A 113 -6.51 -0.04 -7.56
CA ILE A 113 -5.67 -1.20 -7.85
C ILE A 113 -5.96 -2.33 -6.86
N VAL A 114 -5.58 -3.55 -7.23
CA VAL A 114 -5.66 -4.70 -6.34
C VAL A 114 -4.36 -4.86 -5.55
N LEU A 115 -4.36 -4.52 -4.27
CA LEU A 115 -3.20 -4.67 -3.40
C LEU A 115 -3.49 -5.63 -2.24
N GLY A 116 -2.75 -6.75 -2.22
CA GLY A 116 -2.98 -7.81 -1.21
C GLY A 116 -4.37 -8.43 -1.26
N GLY A 117 -4.99 -8.43 -2.44
CA GLY A 117 -6.33 -8.94 -2.66
C GLY A 117 -7.47 -7.96 -2.37
N HIS A 118 -7.16 -6.70 -2.09
CA HIS A 118 -8.13 -5.65 -1.79
C HIS A 118 -8.06 -4.51 -2.79
N LEU A 119 -9.18 -3.84 -3.04
CA LEU A 119 -9.21 -2.60 -3.80
C LEU A 119 -8.63 -1.46 -2.97
N VAL A 120 -7.68 -0.73 -3.53
CA VAL A 120 -7.05 0.42 -2.88
C VAL A 120 -6.94 1.55 -3.90
N ILE A 121 -7.43 2.73 -3.53
CA ILE A 121 -7.22 3.95 -4.30
C ILE A 121 -5.80 4.44 -3.99
N GLN A 122 -5.00 4.67 -5.03
CA GLN A 122 -3.67 5.23 -4.84
C GLN A 122 -3.80 6.73 -4.56
N ALA A 123 -3.26 7.17 -3.42
CA ALA A 123 -3.13 8.59 -3.17
C ALA A 123 -2.06 9.20 -4.09
N PRO A 124 -2.17 10.50 -4.43
CA PRO A 124 -1.09 11.23 -5.07
C PRO A 124 0.22 11.12 -4.27
N ALA A 125 1.36 11.25 -4.95
CA ALA A 125 2.65 11.37 -4.30
C ALA A 125 2.67 12.58 -3.33
N ARG A 126 3.11 12.35 -2.10
CA ARG A 126 3.23 13.35 -1.02
C ARG A 126 4.68 13.72 -0.73
N GLY A 127 5.60 12.82 -1.01
CA GLY A 127 7.03 12.94 -0.79
C GLY A 127 7.80 13.25 -2.06
N LEU A 128 9.14 13.30 -1.93
CA LEU A 128 10.05 13.50 -3.04
C LEU A 128 10.40 12.17 -3.70
N SER A 129 10.57 12.17 -5.01
CA SER A 129 11.01 11.01 -5.80
C SER A 129 11.80 11.50 -7.02
N PRO A 130 12.68 10.68 -7.62
CA PRO A 130 13.41 11.09 -8.81
C PRO A 130 12.44 11.27 -9.98
N PRO A 131 12.69 12.15 -10.95
CA PRO A 131 11.82 12.31 -12.11
C PRO A 131 11.71 11.00 -12.93
N SER A 132 10.64 10.86 -13.72
CA SER A 132 10.49 9.78 -14.69
C SER A 132 9.80 10.26 -15.95
N GLU A 133 10.34 9.85 -17.10
CA GLU A 133 9.79 10.15 -18.41
C GLU A 133 8.74 9.12 -18.87
N ALA A 134 8.63 7.99 -18.17
CA ALA A 134 7.74 6.88 -18.53
C ALA A 134 7.09 6.24 -17.30
N TRP A 135 5.81 5.87 -17.46
CA TRP A 135 4.97 5.31 -16.40
C TRP A 135 4.26 4.02 -16.87
N PRO A 136 4.13 2.99 -16.01
CA PRO A 136 4.87 2.77 -14.77
C PRO A 136 6.39 2.79 -14.98
N ARG A 137 7.16 3.15 -13.94
CA ARG A 137 8.62 3.27 -14.06
C ARG A 137 9.24 2.02 -14.70
N PRO A 138 10.15 2.16 -15.67
CA PRO A 138 10.91 1.02 -16.17
C PRO A 138 11.86 0.51 -15.09
N VAL A 139 12.27 -0.76 -15.19
CA VAL A 139 13.47 -1.22 -14.47
C VAL A 139 14.65 -0.48 -15.10
N PRO A 140 15.47 0.27 -14.34
CA PRO A 140 16.60 0.98 -14.91
C PRO A 140 17.62 0.00 -15.53
N PRO A 141 18.35 0.42 -16.58
CA PRO A 141 19.46 -0.37 -17.10
C PRO A 141 20.51 -0.60 -16.01
N GLU A 142 21.25 -1.69 -16.14
CA GLU A 142 22.30 -2.02 -15.18
C GLU A 142 23.41 -0.97 -15.16
N ARG A 143 23.85 -0.60 -13.95
CA ARG A 143 24.94 0.35 -13.74
C ARG A 143 25.96 -0.21 -12.76
N GLY A 144 27.22 0.16 -12.96
CA GLY A 144 28.28 -0.09 -12.00
C GLY A 144 28.04 0.68 -10.69
N ALA A 145 28.38 0.05 -9.57
CA ALA A 145 28.35 0.72 -8.27
C ALA A 145 29.38 1.86 -8.22
N ALA A 146 28.97 3.01 -7.72
CA ALA A 146 29.82 4.16 -7.46
C ALA A 146 29.47 4.76 -6.08
N PRO A 147 29.76 4.02 -4.98
CA PRO A 147 29.49 4.52 -3.64
C PRO A 147 30.29 5.80 -3.36
N PRO A 148 29.74 6.77 -2.62
CA PRO A 148 30.50 7.94 -2.19
C PRO A 148 31.64 7.52 -1.26
N ALA A 149 32.75 8.26 -1.28
CA ALA A 149 33.91 7.97 -0.45
C ALA A 149 33.66 8.28 1.04
N GLU A 150 32.75 9.22 1.31
CA GLU A 150 32.40 9.72 2.63
C GLU A 150 30.88 9.69 2.81
N GLU A 151 30.43 9.71 4.06
CA GLU A 151 29.01 9.77 4.39
C GLU A 151 28.44 11.13 3.96
N PRO A 152 27.32 11.16 3.20
CA PRO A 152 26.70 12.42 2.74
C PRO A 152 26.52 13.43 3.89
N GLU A 153 26.91 14.68 3.66
CA GLU A 153 26.86 15.74 4.67
C GLU A 153 25.54 16.51 4.66
N SER A 154 24.79 16.39 3.56
CA SER A 154 23.50 17.06 3.37
C SER A 154 22.43 16.11 2.84
N LEU A 155 21.16 16.50 3.00
CA LEU A 155 20.04 15.75 2.44
C LEU A 155 20.14 15.68 0.90
N ASP A 156 20.56 16.75 0.24
CA ASP A 156 20.74 16.78 -1.21
C ASP A 156 21.83 15.80 -1.67
N GLU A 157 22.94 15.68 -0.93
CA GLU A 157 23.96 14.67 -1.20
C GLU A 157 23.47 13.24 -0.97
N LEU A 158 22.65 13.02 0.06
CA LEU A 158 22.02 11.71 0.31
C LEU A 158 21.07 11.33 -0.84
N LEU A 159 20.25 12.28 -1.31
CA LEU A 159 19.35 12.05 -2.44
C LEU A 159 20.11 11.86 -3.75
N ALA A 160 21.21 12.60 -3.96
CA ALA A 160 22.11 12.39 -5.11
C ALA A 160 22.78 11.00 -5.05
N ALA A 161 23.12 10.50 -3.85
CA ALA A 161 23.59 9.13 -3.67
C ALA A 161 22.49 8.11 -3.99
N ALA A 162 21.25 8.37 -3.60
CA ALA A 162 20.09 7.54 -3.93
C ALA A 162 19.81 7.50 -5.44
N ASP A 163 20.03 8.61 -6.16
CA ASP A 163 19.96 8.66 -7.62
C ASP A 163 21.04 7.79 -8.29
N ARG A 164 22.26 7.80 -7.75
CA ARG A 164 23.35 6.95 -8.25
C ARG A 164 23.09 5.46 -8.02
N LEU A 165 22.24 5.12 -7.05
CA LEU A 165 21.87 3.74 -6.72
C LEU A 165 20.88 3.11 -7.73
N LEU A 166 20.17 3.93 -8.51
CA LEU A 166 19.18 3.44 -9.48
C LEU A 166 19.86 2.56 -10.55
N GLY A 167 19.39 1.33 -10.71
CA GLY A 167 19.96 0.36 -11.66
C GLY A 167 21.23 -0.37 -11.20
N VAL A 168 21.77 -0.03 -10.04
CA VAL A 168 22.88 -0.79 -9.43
C VAL A 168 22.36 -2.15 -8.95
N ARG A 169 23.16 -3.21 -9.19
CA ARG A 169 22.87 -4.56 -8.69
C ARG A 169 23.31 -4.70 -7.24
N LEU A 170 22.39 -5.20 -6.42
CA LEU A 170 22.67 -5.44 -5.01
C LEU A 170 23.35 -6.80 -4.79
N GLY A 171 23.41 -7.67 -5.80
CA GLY A 171 23.92 -9.03 -5.72
C GLY A 171 22.92 -10.00 -5.05
N PRO A 172 23.28 -11.30 -4.96
CA PRO A 172 22.38 -12.32 -4.44
C PRO A 172 22.07 -12.13 -2.96
N ARG A 173 20.81 -12.38 -2.56
CA ARG A 173 20.35 -12.23 -1.16
C ARG A 173 21.08 -13.16 -0.20
N GLY A 174 21.36 -14.39 -0.62
CA GLY A 174 21.83 -15.46 0.26
C GLY A 174 20.81 -15.83 1.34
N ARG A 175 21.30 -16.27 2.51
CA ARG A 175 20.44 -16.69 3.64
C ARG A 175 19.95 -15.54 4.51
N ASP A 176 20.65 -14.41 4.47
CA ASP A 176 20.32 -13.24 5.28
C ASP A 176 19.13 -12.46 4.67
N LYS A 177 18.14 -12.14 5.50
CA LYS A 177 16.98 -11.35 5.07
C LYS A 177 17.31 -9.84 4.98
N GLY A 178 18.33 -9.37 5.71
CA GLY A 178 18.75 -7.98 5.76
C GLY A 178 19.82 -7.59 4.74
N ALA A 179 20.43 -8.56 4.05
CA ALA A 179 21.60 -8.34 3.18
C ALA A 179 21.43 -7.22 2.15
N TRP A 180 20.27 -7.15 1.49
CA TRP A 180 20.01 -6.10 0.51
C TRP A 180 19.87 -4.71 1.13
N GLY A 181 19.30 -4.61 2.34
CA GLY A 181 19.22 -3.35 3.07
C GLY A 181 20.60 -2.84 3.46
N VAL A 182 21.44 -3.73 4.02
CA VAL A 182 22.83 -3.41 4.40
C VAL A 182 23.64 -2.96 3.19
N ARG A 183 23.56 -3.68 2.06
CA ARG A 183 24.26 -3.30 0.83
C ARG A 183 23.77 -1.98 0.26
N ALA A 184 22.46 -1.72 0.29
CA ALA A 184 21.91 -0.44 -0.16
C ALA A 184 22.40 0.73 0.71
N ALA A 185 22.43 0.56 2.04
CA ALA A 185 22.97 1.57 2.95
C ALA A 185 24.47 1.83 2.70
N ALA A 186 25.26 0.78 2.51
CA ALA A 186 26.68 0.91 2.17
C ALA A 186 26.89 1.64 0.83
N LEU A 187 26.06 1.39 -0.17
CA LEU A 187 26.13 2.08 -1.47
C LEU A 187 25.71 3.56 -1.39
N LEU A 188 24.93 3.94 -0.37
CA LEU A 188 24.63 5.33 -0.05
C LEU A 188 25.75 6.02 0.74
N GLY A 189 26.75 5.27 1.22
CA GLY A 189 27.81 5.78 2.11
C GLY A 189 27.38 5.95 3.56
N ILE A 190 26.25 5.35 3.97
CA ILE A 190 25.75 5.49 5.34
C ILE A 190 26.63 4.69 6.30
N VAL A 191 27.05 5.34 7.37
CA VAL A 191 27.79 4.69 8.47
C VAL A 191 26.77 4.23 9.50
N GLU A 192 26.93 3.01 10.04
CA GLU A 192 25.98 2.47 11.03
C GLU A 192 26.12 3.21 12.37
N HIS A 193 25.11 4.02 12.71
CA HIS A 193 25.04 4.80 13.95
C HIS A 193 24.00 4.20 14.92
N GLY A 194 24.41 3.28 15.79
CA GLY A 194 23.53 2.72 16.84
C GLY A 194 22.26 2.03 16.32
N ARG A 195 21.37 1.57 17.22
CA ARG A 195 20.11 0.88 16.84
C ARG A 195 18.84 1.69 17.03
N ASP A 196 18.90 2.73 17.86
CA ASP A 196 17.72 3.47 18.34
C ASP A 196 17.43 4.76 17.55
N GLU A 197 18.36 5.17 16.69
CA GLU A 197 18.29 6.40 15.90
C GLU A 197 18.02 6.10 14.41
N PRO A 198 17.51 7.08 13.64
CA PRO A 198 17.45 6.98 12.19
C PRO A 198 18.84 6.77 11.56
N ASP A 199 18.88 5.94 10.52
CA ASP A 199 20.14 5.43 9.93
C ASP A 199 21.14 6.53 9.54
N TRP A 200 20.72 7.56 8.77
CA TRP A 200 21.62 8.63 8.33
C TRP A 200 21.61 9.79 9.32
N ARG A 201 22.72 9.94 10.05
CA ARG A 201 23.01 11.04 11.00
C ARG A 201 21.90 11.29 12.04
N GLY A 202 21.11 10.27 12.38
CA GLY A 202 19.99 10.39 13.31
C GLY A 202 18.77 11.15 12.76
N ASP A 203 18.73 11.49 11.46
CA ASP A 203 17.67 12.29 10.85
C ASP A 203 16.80 11.49 9.86
N VAL A 204 17.41 10.69 8.97
CA VAL A 204 16.69 9.95 7.93
C VAL A 204 16.83 8.45 8.14
N GLU A 205 15.71 7.76 8.30
CA GLU A 205 15.68 6.29 8.28
C GLU A 205 15.73 5.80 6.82
N VAL A 206 16.56 4.82 6.51
CA VAL A 206 16.68 4.27 5.17
C VAL A 206 16.17 2.83 5.14
N LYS A 207 15.12 2.60 4.34
CA LYS A 207 14.50 1.27 4.22
C LYS A 207 14.32 0.87 2.78
N THR A 208 14.69 -0.36 2.46
CA THR A 208 14.27 -0.96 1.19
C THR A 208 12.81 -1.43 1.31
N VAL A 209 11.96 -1.05 0.35
CA VAL A 209 10.61 -1.59 0.19
C VAL A 209 10.57 -2.49 -1.05
N PRO A 210 10.19 -3.77 -0.92
CA PRO A 210 10.23 -4.69 -2.04
C PRO A 210 9.01 -4.50 -2.94
N VAL A 211 9.28 -4.39 -4.24
CA VAL A 211 8.27 -4.19 -5.27
C VAL A 211 8.39 -5.23 -6.38
N ALA A 212 7.28 -5.53 -7.03
CA ALA A 212 7.23 -6.37 -8.22
C ALA A 212 6.20 -5.83 -9.22
N ARG A 213 6.39 -6.14 -10.50
CA ARG A 213 5.37 -5.88 -11.51
C ARG A 213 4.24 -6.90 -11.37
N GLU A 214 3.03 -6.39 -11.27
CA GLU A 214 1.81 -7.18 -11.34
C GLU A 214 1.49 -7.54 -12.80
N THR A 215 0.52 -8.43 -13.01
CA THR A 215 0.07 -8.82 -14.36
C THR A 215 -0.49 -7.63 -15.17
N SER A 216 -0.92 -6.57 -14.49
CA SER A 216 -1.34 -5.29 -15.09
C SER A 216 -0.17 -4.42 -15.56
N GLY A 217 1.08 -4.84 -15.34
CA GLY A 217 2.29 -4.06 -15.63
C GLY A 217 2.65 -3.01 -14.58
N HIS A 218 1.79 -2.76 -13.59
CA HIS A 218 2.03 -1.80 -12.51
C HIS A 218 2.92 -2.38 -11.41
N TRP A 219 3.65 -1.52 -10.71
CA TRP A 219 4.38 -1.87 -9.50
C TRP A 219 3.44 -2.03 -8.31
N GLY A 220 3.62 -3.12 -7.56
CA GLY A 220 2.99 -3.36 -6.27
C GLY A 220 4.03 -3.67 -5.19
N VAL A 221 3.75 -3.29 -3.94
CA VAL A 221 4.55 -3.69 -2.78
C VAL A 221 4.21 -5.14 -2.41
N VAL A 222 5.22 -6.01 -2.38
CA VAL A 222 4.99 -7.46 -2.25
C VAL A 222 4.90 -7.93 -0.79
N GLU A 223 5.62 -7.29 0.12
CA GLU A 223 5.63 -7.65 1.54
C GLU A 223 5.63 -6.41 2.43
N ASP A 224 5.19 -6.58 3.68
CA ASP A 224 5.17 -5.52 4.68
C ASP A 224 6.60 -5.33 5.21
N PRO A 225 7.25 -4.15 5.00
CA PRO A 225 8.59 -3.92 5.51
C PRO A 225 8.59 -3.85 7.04
N ALA A 226 9.64 -4.42 7.62
CA ALA A 226 9.90 -4.34 9.05
C ALA A 226 10.44 -2.95 9.41
N ILE A 227 9.91 -2.37 10.48
CA ILE A 227 10.28 -1.02 10.96
C ILE A 227 11.25 -1.12 12.12
N ALA A 228 10.85 -1.76 13.22
CA ALA A 228 11.67 -1.93 14.43
C ALA A 228 11.21 -3.17 15.22
N MET A 229 11.90 -3.55 16.30
CA MET A 229 11.30 -4.45 17.28
C MET A 229 10.23 -3.71 18.09
N VAL A 230 9.27 -4.44 18.65
CA VAL A 230 8.34 -3.86 19.62
C VAL A 230 9.12 -3.36 20.84
N GLY A 231 8.89 -2.11 21.23
CA GLY A 231 9.60 -1.44 22.34
C GLY A 231 10.73 -0.51 21.89
N GLU A 232 11.24 -0.63 20.66
CA GLU A 232 12.37 0.16 20.13
C GLU A 232 11.91 1.46 19.43
N GLY A 233 10.86 2.11 19.92
CA GLY A 233 10.48 3.46 19.48
C GLY A 233 10.10 3.65 18.01
N GLY A 234 9.85 2.60 17.22
CA GLY A 234 9.77 2.68 15.73
C GLY A 234 8.79 3.66 15.06
N LEU A 235 7.98 4.43 15.80
CA LEU A 235 7.32 5.62 15.26
C LEU A 235 8.31 6.79 15.04
N SER A 236 9.34 6.95 15.88
CA SER A 236 10.37 7.98 15.68
C SER A 236 11.15 7.76 14.38
N LYS A 237 11.54 6.51 14.10
CA LYS A 237 12.20 6.11 12.85
C LYS A 237 11.41 6.42 11.58
N LEU A 238 10.10 6.58 11.70
CA LEU A 238 9.25 6.87 10.55
C LEU A 238 9.11 8.37 10.27
N GLN A 239 9.55 9.27 11.17
CA GLN A 239 9.35 10.73 11.05
C GLN A 239 9.86 11.29 9.71
N ARG A 240 11.00 10.79 9.25
CA ARG A 240 11.55 11.04 7.92
C ARG A 240 12.17 9.75 7.41
N THR A 241 11.64 9.22 6.31
CA THR A 241 12.10 7.93 5.77
C THR A 241 12.39 8.03 4.29
N LEU A 242 13.58 7.58 3.90
CA LEU A 242 13.95 7.34 2.52
C LEU A 242 13.65 5.87 2.18
N TRP A 243 12.57 5.67 1.43
CA TRP A 243 12.16 4.36 0.93
C TRP A 243 12.85 4.05 -0.39
N LEU A 244 13.67 3.00 -0.42
CA LEU A 244 14.31 2.50 -1.64
C LEU A 244 13.44 1.39 -2.26
N ALA A 245 12.76 1.68 -3.36
CA ALA A 245 11.90 0.71 -4.05
C ALA A 245 12.75 -0.34 -4.76
N ARG A 246 12.80 -1.53 -4.18
CA ARG A 246 13.69 -2.63 -4.58
C ARG A 246 12.93 -3.68 -5.38
N ALA A 247 13.32 -3.88 -6.65
CA ALA A 247 12.84 -4.99 -7.46
C ALA A 247 13.77 -6.20 -7.34
N THR A 248 13.19 -7.40 -7.28
CA THR A 248 13.97 -8.66 -7.34
C THR A 248 14.07 -9.12 -8.79
N LEU A 249 15.28 -9.47 -9.23
CA LEU A 249 15.61 -9.88 -10.59
C LEU A 249 16.28 -11.25 -10.56
N GLY A 250 15.47 -12.33 -10.51
CA GLY A 250 16.00 -13.67 -10.30
C GLY A 250 16.56 -13.83 -8.88
N ASP A 251 17.84 -14.16 -8.76
CA ASP A 251 18.55 -14.23 -7.48
C ASP A 251 19.11 -12.87 -7.02
N ASP A 252 19.14 -11.87 -7.89
CA ASP A 252 19.64 -10.50 -7.66
C ASP A 252 18.50 -9.51 -7.32
N ALA A 253 18.85 -8.26 -7.02
CA ALA A 253 17.93 -7.15 -6.85
C ALA A 253 18.53 -5.82 -7.32
N THR A 254 17.66 -4.85 -7.61
CA THR A 254 18.05 -3.49 -7.97
C THR A 254 17.09 -2.47 -7.37
N ILE A 255 17.54 -1.22 -7.23
CA ILE A 255 16.67 -0.10 -6.87
C ILE A 255 16.09 0.53 -8.13
N VAL A 256 14.76 0.61 -8.18
CA VAL A 256 13.99 1.16 -9.31
C VAL A 256 13.67 2.64 -9.10
N SER A 257 13.51 3.05 -7.86
CA SER A 257 13.25 4.44 -7.45
C SER A 257 13.58 4.60 -5.96
N TRP A 258 13.69 5.83 -5.51
CA TRP A 258 13.60 6.18 -4.09
C TRP A 258 12.38 7.09 -3.85
N TYR A 259 11.94 7.16 -2.59
CA TYR A 259 10.84 8.01 -2.15
C TYR A 259 11.12 8.55 -0.74
N LEU A 260 11.44 9.83 -0.62
CA LEU A 260 11.61 10.49 0.67
C LEU A 260 10.25 10.97 1.17
N LEU A 261 9.85 10.49 2.34
CA LEU A 261 8.58 10.83 2.96
C LEU A 261 8.80 11.42 4.35
N ASP A 262 8.39 12.67 4.52
CA ASP A 262 8.31 13.33 5.82
C ASP A 262 6.94 13.09 6.47
N TRP A 263 6.92 13.06 7.80
CA TRP A 263 5.69 13.03 8.56
C TRP A 263 4.99 14.38 8.57
N ASP A 264 3.84 14.42 7.92
CA ASP A 264 2.76 15.34 8.24
C ASP A 264 1.73 14.65 9.17
N PRO A 265 0.72 15.37 9.71
CA PRO A 265 -0.32 14.77 10.54
C PRO A 265 -1.09 13.63 9.87
N GLU A 266 -1.21 13.65 8.55
CA GLU A 266 -1.90 12.62 7.79
C GLU A 266 -1.07 11.36 7.62
N VAL A 267 0.20 11.49 7.24
CA VAL A 267 1.17 10.39 7.16
C VAL A 267 1.33 9.73 8.52
N ALA A 268 1.42 10.50 9.60
CA ALA A 268 1.48 9.97 10.96
C ALA A 268 0.20 9.17 11.31
N ARG A 269 -0.98 9.64 10.90
CA ARG A 269 -2.25 8.92 11.05
C ARG A 269 -2.27 7.63 10.23
N LEU A 270 -1.80 7.66 8.98
CA LEU A 270 -1.69 6.48 8.12
C LEU A 270 -0.72 5.45 8.72
N ALA A 271 0.45 5.89 9.20
CA ALA A 271 1.42 5.03 9.86
C ALA A 271 0.78 4.33 11.06
N ARG A 272 0.14 5.07 11.97
CA ARG A 272 -0.57 4.47 13.13
C ARG A 272 -1.70 3.51 12.74
N ARG A 273 -2.38 3.76 11.62
CA ARG A 273 -3.45 2.90 11.09
C ARG A 273 -2.91 1.58 10.55
N TYR A 274 -1.76 1.61 9.88
CA TYR A 274 -1.22 0.48 9.11
C TYR A 274 -0.04 -0.24 9.78
N LEU A 275 0.51 0.34 10.84
CA LEU A 275 1.50 -0.32 11.68
C LEU A 275 0.85 -1.46 12.45
N HIS A 276 1.46 -2.62 12.39
CA HIS A 276 0.98 -3.81 13.07
C HIS A 276 2.15 -4.68 13.51
N GLU A 277 1.89 -5.57 14.46
CA GLU A 277 2.92 -6.45 15.00
C GLU A 277 2.84 -7.85 14.39
N ARG A 278 3.99 -8.45 14.13
CA ARG A 278 4.09 -9.87 13.73
C ARG A 278 5.26 -10.53 14.45
N PRO A 279 5.24 -11.86 14.65
CA PRO A 279 6.41 -12.59 15.11
C PRO A 279 7.63 -12.29 14.22
N LYS A 280 8.79 -12.04 14.84
CA LYS A 280 10.05 -11.75 14.14
C LYS A 280 11.16 -12.63 14.69
N GLY A 281 11.67 -13.52 13.85
CA GLY A 281 12.72 -14.48 14.18
C GLY A 281 12.42 -15.89 13.66
N PRO A 282 13.28 -16.87 13.99
CA PRO A 282 13.00 -18.29 13.77
C PRO A 282 11.69 -18.76 14.41
N ALA A 283 11.21 -19.94 14.00
CA ALA A 283 10.05 -20.56 14.65
C ALA A 283 10.32 -20.73 16.16
N GLY A 284 9.35 -20.32 17.00
CA GLY A 284 9.46 -20.39 18.45
C GLY A 284 9.99 -19.13 19.15
N THR A 285 10.40 -18.08 18.42
CA THR A 285 10.78 -16.82 19.06
C THR A 285 9.58 -16.04 19.58
N LEU A 286 9.68 -15.49 20.79
CA LEU A 286 8.71 -14.56 21.36
C LEU A 286 8.86 -13.11 20.83
N GLY A 287 9.98 -12.84 20.14
CA GLY A 287 10.25 -11.53 19.56
C GLY A 287 9.16 -11.09 18.59
N ARG A 288 8.66 -9.87 18.76
CA ARG A 288 7.70 -9.24 17.85
C ARG A 288 8.37 -8.07 17.15
N GLY A 289 8.19 -8.00 15.84
CA GLY A 289 8.56 -6.85 15.03
C GLY A 289 7.33 -6.00 14.74
N MET A 290 7.55 -4.70 14.58
CA MET A 290 6.59 -3.79 13.98
C MET A 290 6.78 -3.77 12.46
N TYR A 291 5.67 -3.89 11.74
CA TYR A 291 5.64 -3.95 10.28
C TYR A 291 4.64 -2.93 9.77
N LEU A 292 4.95 -2.32 8.63
CA LEU A 292 4.07 -1.37 7.98
C LEU A 292 3.31 -2.08 6.87
N SER A 293 1.97 -2.10 6.95
CA SER A 293 1.17 -2.76 5.92
C SER A 293 1.45 -2.16 4.55
N LYS A 294 1.56 -2.99 3.52
CA LYS A 294 1.76 -2.54 2.14
C LYS A 294 0.74 -1.51 1.65
N ARG A 295 -0.47 -1.48 2.23
CA ARG A 295 -1.50 -0.47 1.93
C ARG A 295 -1.08 0.95 2.31
N PHE A 296 -0.21 1.10 3.31
CA PHE A 296 0.40 2.38 3.65
C PHE A 296 1.04 3.02 2.42
N PHE A 297 1.76 2.26 1.59
CA PHE A 297 2.47 2.80 0.43
C PHE A 297 1.56 3.24 -0.72
N ALA A 298 0.33 2.74 -0.76
CA ALA A 298 -0.70 3.25 -1.67
C ALA A 298 -1.26 4.58 -1.15
N ASP A 299 -1.59 4.67 0.14
CA ASP A 299 -2.20 5.86 0.76
C ASP A 299 -1.18 6.98 1.01
N ALA A 300 0.10 6.64 1.18
CA ALA A 300 1.20 7.58 1.40
C ALA A 300 1.85 8.06 0.10
N GLY A 301 1.38 7.58 -1.06
CA GLY A 301 1.77 8.08 -2.38
C GLY A 301 2.99 7.41 -3.04
N LEU A 302 3.68 6.47 -2.37
CA LEU A 302 4.84 5.77 -2.94
C LEU A 302 4.47 5.02 -4.23
N LEU A 303 3.33 4.32 -4.25
CA LEU A 303 2.91 3.61 -5.47
C LEU A 303 2.57 4.58 -6.61
N SER A 304 2.04 5.77 -6.33
CA SER A 304 1.86 6.79 -7.39
C SER A 304 3.21 7.29 -7.90
N ALA A 305 4.19 7.47 -7.01
CA ALA A 305 5.56 7.82 -7.41
C ALA A 305 6.26 6.73 -8.24
N LEU A 306 5.76 5.48 -8.26
CA LEU A 306 6.26 4.39 -9.11
C LEU A 306 5.44 4.17 -10.39
N ASN A 307 4.14 4.38 -10.32
CA ASN A 307 3.20 4.03 -11.39
C ASN A 307 2.71 5.23 -12.20
N GLY A 308 3.00 6.45 -11.74
CA GLY A 308 2.43 7.68 -12.26
C GLY A 308 1.14 8.06 -11.53
N ALA A 309 0.52 9.15 -11.96
CA ALA A 309 -0.87 9.40 -11.61
C ALA A 309 -1.72 8.28 -12.25
N THR A 310 -2.49 7.57 -11.43
CA THR A 310 -3.42 6.57 -11.95
C THR A 310 -4.44 7.31 -12.84
N PRO A 311 -4.59 6.92 -14.12
CA PRO A 311 -5.68 7.42 -14.95
C PRO A 311 -7.04 6.88 -14.45
#